data_AF-A0A7W6MXU8-F1
#
_entry.id   AF-A0A7W6MXU8-F1
#
_cell.length_a   1.000
_cell.length_b   1.000
_cell.length_c   1.000
_cell.angle_alpha   90.00
_cell.angle_beta   90.00
_cell.angle_gamma   90.00
#
_symmetry.space_group_name_H-M   'P 1'
#
loop_
_entity.id
_entity.type
_entity.pdbx_description
1 polymer ?
#
loop_
_entity_poly.entity_id
_entity_poly.type
_entity_poly.pdbx_seq_one_letter_code
_entity_poly.pdbx_strand_id
1 'polypeptide(L)'
;MKNYTIGFYLEKLYYSPQFEPVIKEIIKRNISYVVIIPKNRERDELNQRGESIKHCQEEGFTYCFEEDDCECNIMIFGNTPRPIHTPFKKSALIMHGVWGGKMVNYASGLNDVDLRFLDGEFLENSLTKLFPEKKSIYYVSGYSKLDSYFEFTEEDRVKFLQHCNLDINKKTILYAPTFYPSSILKMSKKFPEDLADYNIILKPHSHLFLRKKYTKDLHRLESWTKYPNVYLAKFNETNILPFLHASDLMISDMSSAVFEFSGVGKPAIINMFLRYRLLHRIFPHKITKRLDTANFFLWEVGDTPRNYAEMLQNAKENLTNPDKNKEKREKLSRHIVGIVDGKVSERIVDKLLELNSNI
;
A
#
# COMPACT_ATOMS: atom_id res chain seq x y z
N MET A 1 15.11 -12.90 -28.49
CA MET A 1 14.99 -12.82 -27.02
C MET A 1 15.77 -11.61 -26.52
N LYS A 2 15.08 -10.62 -25.95
CA LYS A 2 15.74 -9.46 -25.32
C LYS A 2 16.18 -9.84 -23.90
N ASN A 3 17.40 -9.49 -23.52
CA ASN A 3 17.94 -9.77 -22.19
C ASN A 3 18.00 -8.49 -21.35
N TYR A 4 17.48 -8.55 -20.14
CA TYR A 4 17.49 -7.45 -19.16
C TYR A 4 18.15 -7.90 -17.87
N THR A 5 18.82 -6.97 -17.18
CA THR A 5 19.40 -7.26 -15.86
C THR A 5 18.29 -7.47 -14.83
N ILE A 6 17.26 -6.60 -14.83
CA ILE A 6 16.20 -6.61 -13.81
C ILE A 6 14.81 -6.60 -14.48
N GLY A 7 13.98 -7.59 -14.15
CA GLY A 7 12.57 -7.65 -14.51
C GLY A 7 11.66 -7.33 -13.33
N PHE A 8 10.56 -6.60 -13.56
CA PHE A 8 9.50 -6.36 -12.56
C PHE A 8 8.20 -6.98 -13.02
N TYR A 9 7.68 -7.97 -12.28
CA TYR A 9 6.41 -8.61 -12.63
C TYR A 9 5.20 -7.83 -12.08
N LEU A 10 4.61 -6.98 -12.92
CA LEU A 10 3.50 -6.09 -12.57
C LEU A 10 2.14 -6.80 -12.73
N GLU A 11 1.89 -7.82 -11.91
CA GLU A 11 0.63 -8.59 -11.98
C GLU A 11 -0.62 -7.74 -11.75
N LYS A 12 -0.49 -6.69 -10.94
CA LYS A 12 -1.60 -5.79 -10.59
C LYS A 12 -1.07 -4.38 -10.54
N LEU A 13 -1.83 -3.43 -11.08
CA LEU A 13 -1.45 -2.02 -11.13
C LEU A 13 -1.06 -1.47 -9.75
N TYR A 14 -1.74 -1.89 -8.68
CA TYR A 14 -1.43 -1.41 -7.34
C TYR A 14 -0.08 -1.91 -6.77
N TYR A 15 0.67 -2.74 -7.51
CA TYR A 15 2.06 -3.07 -7.20
C TYR A 15 3.05 -2.03 -7.72
N SER A 16 2.63 -1.14 -8.64
CA SER A 16 3.52 -0.13 -9.18
C SER A 16 4.12 0.81 -8.14
N PRO A 17 3.40 1.27 -7.09
CA PRO A 17 3.95 2.26 -6.17
C PRO A 17 5.19 1.81 -5.39
N GLN A 18 5.38 0.51 -5.14
CA GLN A 18 6.60 0.03 -4.48
C GLN A 18 7.74 -0.28 -5.46
N PHE A 19 7.43 -0.47 -6.74
CA PHE A 19 8.42 -0.70 -7.80
C PHE A 19 8.97 0.61 -8.37
N GLU A 20 8.12 1.62 -8.52
CA GLU A 20 8.43 2.88 -9.19
C GLU A 20 9.69 3.57 -8.64
N PRO A 21 9.89 3.72 -7.30
CA PRO A 21 11.12 4.33 -6.77
C PRO A 21 12.38 3.51 -7.09
N VAL A 22 12.26 2.18 -7.10
CA VAL A 22 13.37 1.27 -7.44
C VAL A 22 13.70 1.34 -8.92
N ILE A 23 12.68 1.40 -9.79
CA ILE A 23 12.87 1.58 -11.25
C ILE A 23 13.54 2.93 -11.53
N LYS A 24 13.13 4.00 -10.85
CA LYS A 24 13.75 5.34 -10.99
C LYS A 24 15.23 5.33 -10.60
N GLU A 25 15.61 4.65 -9.52
CA GLU A 25 17.01 4.49 -9.13
C GLU A 25 17.80 3.60 -10.13
N ILE A 26 17.19 2.55 -10.68
CA ILE A 26 17.79 1.72 -11.76
C ILE A 26 18.07 2.54 -13.01
N ILE A 27 17.13 3.40 -13.43
CA ILE A 27 17.28 4.31 -14.58
C ILE A 27 18.46 5.26 -14.35
N LYS A 28 18.53 5.88 -13.17
CA LYS A 28 19.61 6.80 -12.78
C LYS A 28 20.99 6.14 -12.84
N ARG A 29 21.08 4.84 -12.54
CA ARG A 29 22.32 4.04 -12.61
C ARG A 29 22.58 3.39 -13.98
N ASN A 30 21.74 3.68 -14.98
CA ASN A 30 21.85 3.14 -16.34
C ASN A 30 21.88 1.59 -16.39
N ILE A 31 21.07 0.93 -15.55
CA ILE A 31 20.94 -0.53 -15.50
C ILE A 31 19.79 -0.96 -16.41
N SER A 32 20.00 -2.01 -17.22
CA SER A 32 18.95 -2.52 -18.11
C SER A 32 17.80 -3.17 -17.33
N TYR A 33 16.57 -2.79 -17.64
CA TYR A 33 15.38 -3.29 -16.95
C TYR A 33 14.15 -3.42 -17.86
N VAL A 34 13.16 -4.17 -17.39
CA VAL A 34 11.85 -4.28 -18.04
C VAL A 34 10.72 -4.48 -17.02
N VAL A 35 9.58 -3.86 -17.25
CA VAL A 35 8.31 -4.18 -16.55
C VAL A 35 7.53 -5.20 -17.36
N ILE A 36 7.23 -6.35 -16.78
CA ILE A 36 6.47 -7.42 -17.42
C ILE A 36 5.01 -7.32 -17.02
N ILE A 37 4.14 -7.16 -18.01
CA ILE A 37 2.71 -6.95 -17.82
C ILE A 37 1.95 -8.21 -18.29
N PRO A 38 1.35 -8.98 -17.37
CA PRO A 38 0.58 -10.17 -17.72
C PRO A 38 -0.84 -9.85 -18.20
N LYS A 39 -1.54 -10.88 -18.68
CA LYS A 39 -2.97 -10.81 -19.00
C LYS A 39 -3.82 -10.53 -17.75
N ASN A 40 -4.97 -9.87 -17.96
CA ASN A 40 -5.96 -9.69 -16.90
C ASN A 40 -6.45 -11.04 -16.38
N ARG A 41 -6.80 -11.09 -15.09
CA ARG A 41 -7.52 -12.23 -14.55
C ARG A 41 -9.00 -12.11 -14.91
N GLU A 42 -9.63 -13.22 -15.31
CA GLU A 42 -11.04 -13.26 -15.77
C GLU A 42 -12.06 -12.63 -14.81
N ARG A 43 -11.73 -12.62 -13.50
CA ARG A 43 -12.62 -12.14 -12.43
C ARG A 43 -12.52 -10.63 -12.14
N ASP A 44 -11.68 -9.89 -12.87
CA ASP A 44 -11.47 -8.46 -12.66
C ASP A 44 -12.45 -7.65 -13.52
N GLU A 45 -13.16 -6.70 -12.91
CA GLU A 45 -14.14 -5.86 -13.64
C GLU A 45 -13.50 -4.77 -14.51
N LEU A 46 -12.24 -4.42 -14.25
CA LEU A 46 -11.52 -3.36 -14.95
C LEU A 46 -10.31 -3.93 -15.68
N ASN A 47 -9.96 -3.30 -16.81
CA ASN A 47 -8.80 -3.66 -17.61
C ASN A 47 -7.48 -3.25 -16.94
N GLN A 48 -6.99 -4.06 -16.00
CA GLN A 48 -5.74 -3.77 -15.28
C GLN A 48 -4.53 -3.70 -16.22
N ARG A 49 -4.44 -4.60 -17.22
CA ARG A 49 -3.36 -4.62 -18.22
C ARG A 49 -3.29 -3.28 -18.98
N GLY A 50 -4.45 -2.75 -19.40
CA GLY A 50 -4.54 -1.44 -20.05
C GLY A 50 -4.04 -0.31 -19.17
N GLU A 51 -4.46 -0.27 -17.91
CA GLU A 51 -3.98 0.75 -16.96
C GLU A 51 -2.50 0.59 -16.61
N SER A 52 -1.97 -0.64 -16.54
CA SER A 52 -0.53 -0.88 -16.36
C SER A 52 0.29 -0.39 -17.55
N ILE A 53 -0.20 -0.59 -18.78
CA ILE A 53 0.44 -0.06 -20.00
C ILE A 53 0.46 1.47 -19.93
N LYS A 54 -0.69 2.08 -19.64
CA LYS A 54 -0.81 3.53 -19.53
C LYS A 54 0.14 4.09 -18.47
N HIS A 55 0.20 3.47 -17.29
CA HIS A 55 1.12 3.86 -16.23
C HIS A 55 2.59 3.78 -16.70
N CYS A 56 3.01 2.69 -17.36
CA CYS A 56 4.36 2.60 -17.90
C CYS A 56 4.63 3.67 -18.97
N GLN A 57 3.65 4.03 -19.80
CA GLN A 57 3.80 5.10 -20.80
C GLN A 57 3.93 6.48 -20.15
N GLU A 58 3.14 6.77 -19.12
CA GLU A 58 3.17 8.04 -18.37
C GLU A 58 4.49 8.22 -17.62
N GLU A 59 5.01 7.16 -17.00
CA GLU A 59 6.30 7.18 -16.28
C GLU A 59 7.53 7.00 -17.21
N GLY A 60 7.32 6.72 -18.50
CA GLY A 60 8.41 6.44 -19.44
C GLY A 60 9.16 5.13 -19.17
N PHE A 61 8.50 4.14 -18.57
CA PHE A 61 9.08 2.85 -18.24
C PHE A 61 9.14 1.90 -19.43
N THR A 62 10.26 1.21 -19.59
CA THR A 62 10.39 0.09 -20.53
C THR A 62 9.50 -1.07 -20.06
N TYR A 63 8.56 -1.51 -20.89
CA TYR A 63 7.69 -2.64 -20.60
C TYR A 63 7.61 -3.63 -21.76
N CYS A 64 7.25 -4.87 -21.45
CA CYS A 64 6.85 -5.89 -22.41
C CYS A 64 5.67 -6.71 -21.86
N PHE A 65 5.09 -7.54 -22.72
CA PHE A 65 4.06 -8.48 -22.31
C PHE A 65 4.66 -9.80 -21.83
N GLU A 66 3.94 -10.49 -20.95
CA GLU A 66 4.37 -11.80 -20.44
C GLU A 66 4.53 -12.84 -21.57
N GLU A 67 3.77 -12.69 -22.66
CA GLU A 67 3.88 -13.51 -23.87
C GLU A 67 5.03 -13.13 -24.83
N ASP A 68 5.78 -12.05 -24.57
CA ASP A 68 6.89 -11.62 -25.42
C ASP A 68 8.21 -12.34 -25.07
N ASP A 69 9.08 -12.54 -26.07
CA ASP A 69 10.41 -13.15 -25.91
C ASP A 69 11.38 -12.22 -25.15
N CYS A 70 11.34 -12.29 -23.83
CA CYS A 70 12.23 -11.62 -22.90
C CYS A 70 12.86 -12.61 -21.91
N GLU A 71 14.06 -12.32 -21.45
CA GLU A 71 14.71 -12.99 -20.31
C GLU A 71 15.26 -11.94 -19.34
N CYS A 72 15.37 -12.31 -18.07
CA CYS A 72 15.89 -11.42 -17.02
C CYS A 72 16.98 -12.13 -16.19
N ASN A 73 18.03 -11.43 -15.76
CA ASN A 73 18.92 -12.02 -14.76
C ASN A 73 18.20 -12.17 -13.41
N ILE A 74 17.54 -11.10 -12.94
CA ILE A 74 16.75 -11.10 -11.71
C ILE A 74 15.30 -10.74 -12.03
N MET A 75 14.35 -11.53 -11.52
CA MET A 75 12.91 -11.24 -11.56
C MET A 75 12.39 -10.77 -10.20
N ILE A 76 11.77 -9.60 -10.15
CA ILE A 76 11.18 -9.02 -8.93
C ILE A 76 9.66 -9.23 -8.94
N PHE A 77 9.15 -9.84 -7.86
CA PHE A 77 7.74 -10.06 -7.64
C PHE A 77 7.16 -9.11 -6.58
N GLY A 78 5.89 -8.73 -6.75
CA GLY A 78 5.13 -7.89 -5.80
C GLY A 78 4.32 -8.68 -4.76
N ASN A 79 4.36 -10.01 -4.86
CA ASN A 79 3.59 -10.97 -4.06
C ASN A 79 4.18 -12.37 -4.27
N THR A 80 3.57 -13.41 -3.68
CA THR A 80 3.98 -14.81 -3.88
C THR A 80 4.25 -15.11 -5.36
N PRO A 81 5.48 -15.53 -5.71
CA PRO A 81 5.83 -15.87 -7.08
C PRO A 81 4.87 -16.90 -7.67
N ARG A 82 4.69 -16.82 -8.98
CA ARG A 82 3.90 -17.76 -9.76
C ARG A 82 4.76 -18.26 -10.91
N PRO A 83 4.46 -19.44 -11.47
CA PRO A 83 5.05 -19.82 -12.75
C PRO A 83 4.73 -18.74 -13.79
N ILE A 84 5.77 -18.19 -14.42
CA ILE A 84 5.70 -17.20 -15.50
C ILE A 84 6.49 -17.72 -16.69
N HIS A 85 6.18 -17.22 -17.89
CA HIS A 85 6.85 -17.65 -19.12
C HIS A 85 8.27 -17.07 -19.27
N THR A 86 8.48 -15.85 -18.78
CA THR A 86 9.77 -15.16 -18.84
C THR A 86 10.84 -15.92 -18.05
N PRO A 87 11.91 -16.42 -18.70
CA PRO A 87 13.02 -17.05 -18.01
C PRO A 87 13.75 -16.04 -17.12
N PHE A 88 14.20 -16.51 -15.96
CA PHE A 88 15.08 -15.75 -15.09
C PHE A 88 16.05 -16.64 -14.32
N LYS A 89 17.20 -16.09 -13.92
CA LYS A 89 18.26 -16.83 -13.20
C LYS A 89 18.12 -16.73 -11.68
N LYS A 90 17.66 -15.57 -11.19
CA LYS A 90 17.42 -15.28 -9.78
C LYS A 90 16.10 -14.56 -9.57
N SER A 91 15.58 -14.62 -8.36
CA SER A 91 14.30 -14.03 -7.99
C SER A 91 14.41 -13.18 -6.75
N ALA A 92 13.65 -12.08 -6.73
CA ALA A 92 13.53 -11.21 -5.57
C ALA A 92 12.06 -10.85 -5.27
N LEU A 93 11.77 -10.49 -4.03
CA LEU A 93 10.45 -10.04 -3.59
C LEU A 93 10.53 -8.64 -2.97
N ILE A 94 9.73 -7.72 -3.50
CA ILE A 94 9.38 -6.44 -2.86
C ILE A 94 7.87 -6.47 -2.62
N MET A 95 7.46 -6.73 -1.38
CA MET A 95 6.05 -6.94 -1.06
C MET A 95 5.24 -5.65 -1.22
N HIS A 96 4.04 -5.75 -1.78
CA HIS A 96 3.17 -4.60 -2.07
C HIS A 96 2.57 -3.87 -0.87
N GLY A 97 2.87 -4.31 0.34
CA GLY A 97 2.34 -3.68 1.53
C GLY A 97 3.01 -4.21 2.78
N VAL A 98 3.24 -3.28 3.70
CA VAL A 98 3.77 -3.57 5.04
C VAL A 98 2.77 -4.35 5.90
N TRP A 99 3.12 -4.63 7.15
CA TRP A 99 2.18 -5.23 8.10
C TRP A 99 0.90 -4.39 8.24
N GLY A 100 -0.24 -5.08 8.28
CA GLY A 100 -1.57 -4.46 8.37
C GLY A 100 -2.56 -5.36 9.08
N GLY A 101 -2.11 -6.06 10.12
CA GLY A 101 -2.91 -6.97 10.95
C GLY A 101 -3.42 -8.23 10.24
N LYS A 102 -2.86 -8.58 9.07
CA LYS A 102 -3.25 -9.75 8.27
C LYS A 102 -2.09 -10.71 8.12
N MET A 103 -2.41 -12.01 8.11
CA MET A 103 -1.41 -13.08 7.98
C MET A 103 -0.72 -13.16 6.59
N VAL A 104 -1.08 -12.29 5.64
CA VAL A 104 -0.62 -12.39 4.24
C VAL A 104 0.90 -12.26 4.10
N ASN A 105 1.54 -11.42 4.92
CA ASN A 105 3.00 -11.24 4.88
C ASN A 105 3.78 -12.43 5.46
N TYR A 106 3.08 -13.38 6.09
CA TYR A 106 3.63 -14.61 6.67
C TYR A 106 3.39 -15.84 5.79
N ALA A 107 2.83 -15.68 4.59
CA ALA A 107 2.63 -16.82 3.69
C ALA A 107 3.98 -17.44 3.31
N SER A 108 4.13 -18.75 3.50
CA SER A 108 5.40 -19.47 3.27
C SER A 108 5.94 -19.29 1.86
N GLY A 109 5.06 -19.28 0.85
CA GLY A 109 5.47 -19.09 -0.55
C GLY A 109 6.07 -17.72 -0.87
N LEU A 110 5.98 -16.74 0.04
CA LEU A 110 6.75 -15.49 -0.10
C LEU A 110 8.27 -15.70 0.09
N ASN A 111 8.68 -16.87 0.61
CA ASN A 111 10.08 -17.25 0.74
C ASN A 111 10.58 -18.09 -0.44
N ASP A 112 9.75 -18.35 -1.45
CA ASP A 112 10.13 -19.06 -2.67
C ASP A 112 10.84 -18.10 -3.66
N VAL A 113 11.77 -17.30 -3.13
CA VAL A 113 12.63 -16.37 -3.86
C VAL A 113 14.05 -16.41 -3.31
N ASP A 114 15.05 -16.06 -4.12
CA ASP A 114 16.44 -15.99 -3.67
C ASP A 114 16.65 -14.84 -2.66
N LEU A 115 16.01 -13.69 -2.88
CA LEU A 115 16.13 -12.50 -2.04
C LEU A 115 14.77 -11.90 -1.68
N ARG A 116 14.52 -11.62 -0.41
CA ARG A 116 13.30 -10.99 0.07
C ARG A 116 13.62 -9.70 0.82
N PHE A 117 13.18 -8.58 0.25
CA PHE A 117 13.25 -7.28 0.88
C PHE A 117 12.17 -7.17 1.96
N LEU A 118 12.58 -6.66 3.13
CA LEU A 118 11.73 -6.50 4.30
C LEU A 118 11.67 -5.03 4.70
N ASP A 119 10.48 -4.61 5.13
CA ASP A 119 10.21 -3.21 5.46
C ASP A 119 10.88 -2.79 6.77
N GLY A 120 10.88 -3.65 7.78
CA GLY A 120 11.43 -3.36 9.09
C GLY A 120 11.76 -4.60 9.92
N GLU A 121 12.46 -4.38 11.02
CA GLU A 121 12.95 -5.45 11.92
C GLU A 121 11.82 -6.31 12.50
N PHE A 122 10.61 -5.76 12.67
CA PHE A 122 9.46 -6.55 13.11
C PHE A 122 9.23 -7.78 12.22
N LEU A 123 9.23 -7.55 10.90
CA LEU A 123 8.93 -8.61 9.94
C LEU A 123 10.08 -9.60 9.85
N GLU A 124 11.33 -9.12 9.90
CA GLU A 124 12.51 -9.98 9.97
C GLU A 124 12.47 -10.90 11.19
N ASN A 125 12.30 -10.35 12.38
CA ASN A 125 12.24 -11.11 13.63
C ASN A 125 11.11 -12.15 13.61
N SER A 126 9.95 -11.77 13.09
CA SER A 126 8.80 -12.68 13.03
C SER A 126 9.00 -13.80 12.02
N LEU A 127 9.54 -13.48 10.83
CA LEU A 127 9.75 -14.45 9.77
C LEU A 127 10.93 -15.39 10.04
N THR A 128 12.00 -14.92 10.67
CA THR A 128 13.15 -15.76 11.05
C THR A 128 12.74 -16.80 12.08
N LYS A 129 11.87 -16.44 13.03
CA LYS A 129 11.28 -17.39 13.99
C LYS A 129 10.35 -18.39 13.31
N LEU A 130 9.55 -17.93 12.34
CA LEU A 130 8.55 -18.77 11.66
C LEU A 130 9.18 -19.71 10.61
N PHE A 131 10.27 -19.29 9.98
CA PHE A 131 10.95 -20.00 8.89
C PHE A 131 12.48 -20.05 9.13
N PRO A 132 12.94 -20.76 10.17
CA PRO A 132 14.37 -20.85 10.49
C PRO A 132 15.18 -21.50 9.36
N GLU A 133 14.58 -22.46 8.65
CA GLU A 133 15.21 -23.22 7.55
C GLU A 133 14.98 -22.61 6.16
N LYS A 134 14.60 -21.33 6.08
CA LYS A 134 14.39 -20.66 4.79
C LYS A 134 15.70 -20.64 3.99
N LYS A 135 15.58 -20.78 2.66
CA LYS A 135 16.69 -20.56 1.73
C LYS A 135 16.81 -19.10 1.29
N SER A 136 15.68 -18.37 1.30
CA SER A 136 15.63 -16.97 0.90
C SER A 136 16.50 -16.10 1.81
N ILE A 137 17.31 -15.22 1.21
CA ILE A 137 18.04 -14.17 1.92
C ILE A 137 17.04 -13.10 2.35
N TYR A 138 17.02 -12.73 3.62
CA TYR A 138 16.24 -11.58 4.09
C TYR A 138 17.16 -10.36 4.14
N TYR A 139 16.64 -9.23 3.68
CA TYR A 139 17.34 -7.95 3.76
C TYR A 139 16.36 -6.84 4.16
N VAL A 140 16.60 -6.24 5.33
CA VAL A 140 15.79 -5.14 5.84
C VAL A 140 16.21 -3.85 5.12
N SER A 141 15.45 -3.46 4.10
CA SER A 141 15.74 -2.28 3.28
C SER A 141 15.05 -1.01 3.77
N GLY A 142 13.91 -1.15 4.48
CA GLY A 142 12.91 -0.09 4.58
C GLY A 142 11.80 -0.26 3.54
N TYR A 143 10.86 0.67 3.51
CA TYR A 143 9.69 0.62 2.61
C TYR A 143 9.79 1.60 1.44
N SER A 144 10.16 1.09 0.25
CA SER A 144 10.52 1.89 -0.94
C SER A 144 9.42 2.84 -1.39
N LYS A 145 8.16 2.47 -1.20
CA LYS A 145 6.99 3.28 -1.59
C LYS A 145 6.99 4.67 -0.95
N LEU A 146 7.71 4.88 0.17
CA LEU A 146 7.79 6.17 0.85
C LEU A 146 9.01 7.02 0.46
N ASP A 147 9.89 6.56 -0.43
CA ASP A 147 11.15 7.26 -0.72
C ASP A 147 10.93 8.70 -1.19
N SER A 148 10.02 8.89 -2.15
CA SER A 148 9.71 10.21 -2.72
C SER A 148 8.79 11.06 -1.84
N TYR A 149 8.40 10.61 -0.64
CA TYR A 149 7.45 11.37 0.19
C TYR A 149 8.00 12.76 0.57
N PHE A 150 9.29 12.87 0.87
CA PHE A 150 9.90 14.13 1.29
C PHE A 150 10.27 15.06 0.14
N GLU A 151 10.03 14.64 -1.11
CA GLU A 151 10.22 15.48 -2.30
C GLU A 151 9.02 16.43 -2.53
N PHE A 152 7.87 16.12 -1.93
CA PHE A 152 6.66 16.93 -2.08
C PHE A 152 6.76 18.27 -1.37
N THR A 153 6.39 19.32 -2.08
CA THR A 153 6.34 20.70 -1.58
C THR A 153 4.92 21.12 -1.19
N GLU A 154 4.77 22.27 -0.54
CA GLU A 154 3.43 22.88 -0.34
C GLU A 154 2.75 23.25 -1.66
N GLU A 155 3.52 23.59 -2.70
CA GLU A 155 2.96 23.86 -4.03
C GLU A 155 2.31 22.59 -4.62
N ASP A 156 2.95 21.43 -4.45
CA ASP A 156 2.40 20.15 -4.89
C ASP A 156 1.12 19.79 -4.14
N ARG A 157 1.07 20.07 -2.83
CA ARG A 157 -0.16 19.93 -2.03
C ARG A 157 -1.28 20.82 -2.57
N VAL A 158 -1.00 22.10 -2.85
CA VAL A 158 -2.00 23.04 -3.39
C VAL A 158 -2.51 22.57 -4.76
N LYS A 159 -1.61 22.20 -5.68
CA LYS A 159 -1.97 21.68 -7.00
C LYS A 159 -2.82 20.41 -6.91
N PHE A 160 -2.47 19.51 -6.00
CA PHE A 160 -3.22 18.28 -5.78
C PHE A 160 -4.63 18.55 -5.25
N LEU A 161 -4.79 19.40 -4.23
CA LEU A 161 -6.10 19.77 -3.70
C LEU A 161 -6.96 20.49 -4.74
N GLN A 162 -6.37 21.38 -5.56
CA GLN A 162 -7.06 22.01 -6.68
C GLN A 162 -7.51 20.99 -7.74
N HIS A 163 -6.66 20.02 -8.09
CA HIS A 163 -7.04 18.92 -9.00
C HIS A 163 -8.22 18.10 -8.47
N CYS A 164 -8.29 17.90 -7.15
CA CYS A 164 -9.38 17.23 -6.48
C CYS A 164 -10.64 18.11 -6.31
N ASN A 165 -10.62 19.38 -6.73
CA ASN A 165 -11.65 20.40 -6.45
C ASN A 165 -11.94 20.57 -4.95
N LEU A 166 -10.91 20.53 -4.11
CA LEU A 166 -10.97 20.70 -2.67
C LEU A 166 -10.44 22.06 -2.22
N ASP A 167 -10.84 22.51 -1.02
CA ASP A 167 -10.44 23.81 -0.48
C ASP A 167 -9.00 23.77 0.05
N ILE A 168 -8.10 24.55 -0.56
CA ILE A 168 -6.68 24.57 -0.20
C ILE A 168 -6.41 25.04 1.24
N ASN A 169 -7.35 25.74 1.85
CA ASN A 169 -7.23 26.31 3.20
C ASN A 169 -7.76 25.37 4.30
N LYS A 170 -8.50 24.31 3.93
CA LYS A 170 -9.01 23.34 4.90
C LYS A 170 -7.98 22.27 5.22
N LYS A 171 -7.98 21.83 6.48
CA LYS A 171 -7.33 20.57 6.85
C LYS A 171 -8.03 19.42 6.13
N THR A 172 -7.25 18.39 5.78
CA THR A 172 -7.68 17.30 4.90
C THR A 172 -7.61 15.95 5.62
N ILE A 173 -8.68 15.19 5.51
CA ILE A 173 -8.82 13.85 6.07
C ILE A 173 -8.72 12.83 4.94
N LEU A 174 -7.80 11.88 5.05
CA LEU A 174 -7.71 10.72 4.17
C LEU A 174 -8.49 9.55 4.77
N TYR A 175 -9.64 9.23 4.18
CA TYR A 175 -10.36 8.00 4.51
C TYR A 175 -9.92 6.86 3.58
N ALA A 176 -9.15 5.91 4.11
CA ALA A 176 -8.55 4.80 3.36
C ALA A 176 -9.05 3.42 3.82
N PRO A 177 -10.34 3.08 3.58
CA PRO A 177 -10.91 1.84 4.08
C PRO A 177 -10.36 0.61 3.36
N THR A 178 -10.32 -0.50 4.08
CA THR A 178 -10.03 -1.80 3.48
C THR A 178 -11.26 -2.35 2.75
N PHE A 179 -11.01 -3.30 1.84
CA PHE A 179 -12.10 -4.02 1.17
C PHE A 179 -12.82 -5.02 2.08
N TYR A 180 -12.14 -5.56 3.09
CA TYR A 180 -12.71 -6.52 4.04
C TYR A 180 -11.74 -6.87 5.18
N PRO A 181 -12.22 -6.96 6.43
CA PRO A 181 -13.47 -6.39 6.95
C PRO A 181 -13.43 -4.86 6.92
N SER A 182 -14.55 -4.19 6.63
CA SER A 182 -14.55 -2.75 6.30
C SER A 182 -15.49 -1.93 7.19
N SER A 183 -15.13 -0.67 7.49
CA SER A 183 -16.00 0.28 8.20
C SER A 183 -16.98 1.04 7.30
N ILE A 184 -16.83 1.02 5.96
CA ILE A 184 -17.58 1.89 5.02
C ILE A 184 -19.08 1.92 5.32
N LEU A 185 -19.69 0.74 5.47
CA LEU A 185 -21.13 0.61 5.68
C LEU A 185 -21.57 0.73 7.15
N LYS A 186 -20.62 0.90 8.06
CA LYS A 186 -20.82 1.22 9.48
C LYS A 186 -20.65 2.71 9.79
N MET A 187 -20.01 3.46 8.90
CA MET A 187 -19.96 4.92 8.97
C MET A 187 -21.36 5.53 8.77
N SER A 188 -21.57 6.72 9.35
CA SER A 188 -22.77 7.54 9.12
C SER A 188 -22.95 7.83 7.64
N LYS A 189 -24.20 7.89 7.17
CA LYS A 189 -24.49 8.40 5.81
C LYS A 189 -24.13 9.90 5.69
N LYS A 190 -24.15 10.61 6.82
CA LYS A 190 -23.82 12.04 6.95
C LYS A 190 -22.33 12.29 7.23
N PHE A 191 -21.47 11.27 7.11
CA PHE A 191 -20.04 11.43 7.40
C PHE A 191 -19.36 12.68 6.81
N PRO A 192 -19.64 13.07 5.54
CA PRO A 192 -19.13 14.33 5.01
C PRO A 192 -19.69 15.60 5.65
N GLU A 193 -20.98 15.59 6.03
CA GLU A 193 -21.67 16.70 6.71
C GLU A 193 -21.15 16.86 8.15
N ASP A 194 -20.97 15.73 8.85
CA ASP A 194 -20.48 15.67 10.25
C ASP A 194 -19.04 16.23 10.40
N LEU A 195 -18.31 16.38 9.27
CA LEU A 195 -16.94 16.89 9.16
C LEU A 195 -16.82 17.95 8.05
N ALA A 196 -17.85 18.77 7.83
CA ALA A 196 -17.91 19.78 6.75
C ALA A 196 -16.79 20.85 6.80
N ASP A 197 -16.19 21.06 7.97
CA ASP A 197 -15.06 21.98 8.18
C ASP A 197 -13.76 21.48 7.54
N TYR A 198 -13.72 20.22 7.09
CA TYR A 198 -12.53 19.56 6.55
C TYR A 198 -12.77 19.09 5.11
N ASN A 199 -11.69 19.01 4.34
CA ASN A 199 -11.69 18.21 3.12
C ASN A 199 -11.64 16.72 3.48
N ILE A 200 -12.25 15.89 2.65
CA ILE A 200 -12.27 14.44 2.80
C ILE A 200 -11.87 13.80 1.48
N ILE A 201 -10.76 13.08 1.48
CA ILE A 201 -10.35 12.26 0.36
C ILE A 201 -10.68 10.79 0.68
N LEU A 202 -11.49 10.17 -0.16
CA LEU A 202 -11.82 8.76 -0.12
C LEU A 202 -10.83 8.00 -1.01
N LYS A 203 -9.98 7.15 -0.40
CA LYS A 203 -8.99 6.33 -1.11
C LYS A 203 -9.18 4.84 -0.79
N PRO A 204 -10.24 4.20 -1.31
CA PRO A 204 -10.46 2.78 -1.04
C PRO A 204 -9.42 1.89 -1.72
N HIS A 205 -9.20 0.70 -1.16
CA HIS A 205 -8.35 -0.31 -1.77
C HIS A 205 -8.86 -0.74 -3.17
N SER A 206 -7.96 -0.97 -4.12
CA SER A 206 -8.25 -1.30 -5.54
C SER A 206 -9.30 -2.41 -5.73
N HIS A 207 -9.28 -3.42 -4.86
CA HIS A 207 -10.26 -4.52 -4.87
C HIS A 207 -11.72 -4.07 -4.74
N LEU A 208 -12.04 -2.88 -4.18
CA LEU A 208 -13.41 -2.36 -4.17
C LEU A 208 -13.91 -2.11 -5.60
N PHE A 209 -13.07 -1.57 -6.47
CA PHE A 209 -13.41 -1.32 -7.88
C PHE A 209 -13.43 -2.61 -8.70
N LEU A 210 -12.54 -3.55 -8.39
CA LEU A 210 -12.32 -4.75 -9.22
C LEU A 210 -13.32 -5.89 -9.02
N ARG A 211 -14.22 -5.83 -8.04
CA ARG A 211 -15.08 -6.98 -7.67
C ARG A 211 -16.53 -6.58 -7.46
N LYS A 212 -17.46 -7.17 -8.23
CA LYS A 212 -18.93 -6.97 -8.09
C LYS A 212 -19.47 -7.09 -6.66
N LYS A 213 -18.88 -7.95 -5.83
CA LYS A 213 -19.36 -8.16 -4.45
C LYS A 213 -19.20 -6.93 -3.54
N TYR A 214 -18.41 -5.92 -3.93
CA TYR A 214 -18.21 -4.68 -3.16
C TYR A 214 -19.00 -3.49 -3.70
N THR A 215 -19.93 -3.70 -4.65
CA THR A 215 -20.73 -2.61 -5.23
C THR A 215 -21.48 -1.79 -4.18
N LYS A 216 -21.98 -2.41 -3.10
CA LYS A 216 -22.67 -1.67 -2.02
C LYS A 216 -21.73 -0.72 -1.26
N ASP A 217 -20.50 -1.15 -1.03
CA ASP A 217 -19.47 -0.35 -0.39
C ASP A 217 -19.05 0.80 -1.32
N LEU A 218 -18.84 0.52 -2.62
CA LEU A 218 -18.53 1.55 -3.61
C LEU A 218 -19.66 2.58 -3.77
N HIS A 219 -20.92 2.14 -3.85
CA HIS A 219 -22.08 3.05 -3.90
C HIS A 219 -22.17 3.96 -2.66
N ARG A 220 -21.72 3.49 -1.48
CA ARG A 220 -21.64 4.37 -0.31
C ARG A 220 -20.62 5.47 -0.51
N LEU A 221 -19.42 5.14 -1.01
CA LEU A 221 -18.38 6.12 -1.29
C LEU A 221 -18.82 7.12 -2.37
N GLU A 222 -19.41 6.64 -3.47
CA GLU A 222 -19.98 7.46 -4.54
C GLU A 222 -21.11 8.36 -4.02
N SER A 223 -21.92 7.91 -3.05
CA SER A 223 -22.95 8.76 -2.48
C SER A 223 -22.40 9.97 -1.71
N TRP A 224 -21.18 9.86 -1.18
CA TRP A 224 -20.50 10.95 -0.48
C TRP A 224 -19.85 11.96 -1.41
N THR A 225 -19.58 11.63 -2.68
CA THR A 225 -19.01 12.59 -3.64
C THR A 225 -19.99 13.69 -4.05
N LYS A 226 -21.25 13.61 -3.59
CA LYS A 226 -22.25 14.67 -3.75
C LYS A 226 -21.98 15.88 -2.84
N TYR A 227 -21.14 15.72 -1.82
CA TYR A 227 -20.76 16.79 -0.91
C TYR A 227 -19.54 17.53 -1.47
N PRO A 228 -19.49 18.87 -1.38
CA PRO A 228 -18.44 19.67 -2.01
C PRO A 228 -17.06 19.48 -1.37
N ASN A 229 -17.00 18.96 -0.14
CA ASN A 229 -15.75 18.70 0.57
C ASN A 229 -15.21 17.28 0.35
N VAL A 230 -15.70 16.53 -0.65
CA VAL A 230 -15.34 15.12 -0.85
C VAL A 230 -14.74 14.87 -2.23
N TYR A 231 -13.58 14.23 -2.24
CA TYR A 231 -12.98 13.65 -3.43
C TYR A 231 -12.93 12.13 -3.32
N LEU A 232 -13.33 11.39 -4.36
CA LEU A 232 -13.15 9.94 -4.46
C LEU A 232 -12.06 9.63 -5.49
N ALA A 233 -10.96 9.08 -5.01
CA ALA A 233 -9.88 8.64 -5.86
C ALA A 233 -10.31 7.53 -6.81
N LYS A 234 -9.84 7.63 -8.06
CA LYS A 234 -10.06 6.69 -9.15
C LYS A 234 -9.22 5.44 -8.95
N PHE A 235 -9.58 4.40 -9.70
CA PHE A 235 -8.91 3.11 -9.67
C PHE A 235 -7.41 3.20 -10.01
N ASN A 236 -7.06 4.06 -10.97
CA ASN A 236 -5.70 4.18 -11.49
C ASN A 236 -4.82 5.21 -10.75
N GLU A 237 -5.37 5.94 -9.78
CA GLU A 237 -4.58 6.76 -8.86
C GLU A 237 -3.92 5.85 -7.81
N THR A 238 -2.94 5.03 -8.21
CA THR A 238 -2.34 4.02 -7.33
C THR A 238 -1.28 4.58 -6.40
N ASN A 239 -0.56 5.63 -6.81
CA ASN A 239 0.41 6.31 -5.97
C ASN A 239 -0.31 6.97 -4.79
N ILE A 240 0.03 6.55 -3.57
CA ILE A 240 -0.60 7.05 -2.34
C ILE A 240 0.05 8.35 -1.86
N LEU A 241 1.29 8.65 -2.28
CA LEU A 241 2.09 9.74 -1.70
C LEU A 241 1.43 11.12 -1.81
N PRO A 242 0.84 11.53 -2.95
CA PRO A 242 0.11 12.80 -3.02
C PRO A 242 -1.04 12.87 -2.00
N PHE A 243 -1.73 11.75 -1.76
CA PHE A 243 -2.79 11.64 -0.78
C PHE A 243 -2.26 11.74 0.65
N LEU A 244 -1.14 11.07 0.97
CA LEU A 244 -0.52 11.16 2.29
C LEU A 244 -0.03 12.59 2.55
N HIS A 245 0.62 13.22 1.56
CA HIS A 245 1.18 14.56 1.67
C HIS A 245 0.10 15.62 1.89
N ALA A 246 -0.98 15.57 1.10
CA ALA A 246 -2.06 16.55 1.18
C ALA A 246 -2.95 16.42 2.43
N SER A 247 -2.85 15.31 3.18
CA SER A 247 -3.74 15.02 4.31
C SER A 247 -3.08 15.25 5.67
N ASP A 248 -3.86 15.68 6.65
CA ASP A 248 -3.45 15.94 8.04
C ASP A 248 -3.78 14.77 8.97
N LEU A 249 -4.80 13.99 8.63
CA LEU A 249 -5.28 12.85 9.42
C LEU A 249 -5.69 11.71 8.49
N MET A 250 -5.33 10.47 8.84
CA MET A 250 -5.90 9.29 8.20
C MET A 250 -6.97 8.65 9.08
N ILE A 251 -8.09 8.29 8.48
CA ILE A 251 -9.08 7.36 9.05
C ILE A 251 -9.07 6.10 8.20
N SER A 252 -8.86 4.94 8.79
CA SER A 252 -8.76 3.67 8.08
C SER A 252 -9.35 2.53 8.90
N ASP A 253 -9.37 1.34 8.33
CA ASP A 253 -9.54 0.08 9.07
C ASP A 253 -8.17 -0.55 9.35
N MET A 254 -8.15 -1.86 9.64
CA MET A 254 -6.93 -2.70 9.69
C MET A 254 -6.25 -2.83 8.31
N SER A 255 -5.57 -1.76 7.90
CA SER A 255 -4.88 -1.59 6.60
C SER A 255 -3.40 -1.34 6.80
N SER A 256 -2.56 -1.82 5.88
CA SER A 256 -1.14 -1.45 5.85
C SER A 256 -0.95 0.05 5.62
N ALA A 257 -1.89 0.72 4.93
CA ALA A 257 -1.87 2.16 4.68
C ALA A 257 -1.75 3.02 5.97
N VAL A 258 -2.21 2.49 7.12
CA VAL A 258 -2.04 3.16 8.42
C VAL A 258 -0.57 3.34 8.77
N PHE A 259 0.25 2.33 8.51
CA PHE A 259 1.69 2.37 8.76
C PHE A 259 2.43 3.18 7.70
N GLU A 260 1.89 3.29 6.49
CA GLU A 260 2.41 4.22 5.48
C GLU A 260 2.23 5.68 5.94
N PHE A 261 1.04 6.04 6.42
CA PHE A 261 0.74 7.40 6.91
C PHE A 261 1.43 7.72 8.25
N SER A 262 1.46 6.76 9.18
CA SER A 262 2.14 6.93 10.46
C SER A 262 3.66 6.90 10.31
N GLY A 263 4.17 6.23 9.27
CA GLY A 263 5.59 6.18 8.92
C GLY A 263 6.14 7.54 8.53
N VAL A 264 5.31 8.40 7.94
CA VAL A 264 5.64 9.81 7.64
C VAL A 264 5.28 10.76 8.79
N GLY A 265 5.01 10.24 9.99
CA GLY A 265 4.83 11.00 11.22
C GLY A 265 3.41 11.50 11.50
N LYS A 266 2.45 11.27 10.59
CA LYS A 266 1.08 11.83 10.69
C LYS A 266 0.11 10.95 11.48
N PRO A 267 -0.85 11.53 12.22
CA PRO A 267 -1.77 10.78 13.09
C PRO A 267 -2.77 9.92 12.30
N ALA A 268 -3.12 8.76 12.83
CA ALA A 268 -4.09 7.85 12.21
C ALA A 268 -5.16 7.38 13.20
N ILE A 269 -6.34 7.10 12.67
CA ILE A 269 -7.47 6.47 13.37
C ILE A 269 -7.77 5.13 12.70
N ILE A 270 -7.88 4.09 13.51
CA ILE A 270 -8.12 2.72 13.07
C ILE A 270 -9.49 2.26 13.59
N ASN A 271 -10.49 2.30 12.72
CA ASN A 271 -11.84 1.89 13.04
C ASN A 271 -11.89 0.41 13.41
N MET A 272 -12.34 0.12 14.64
CA MET A 272 -12.57 -1.24 15.12
C MET A 272 -14.05 -1.67 14.99
N PHE A 273 -14.93 -0.76 14.56
CA PHE A 273 -16.35 -1.03 14.28
C PHE A 273 -16.58 -1.52 12.85
N LEU A 274 -16.10 -2.74 12.56
CA LEU A 274 -16.08 -3.28 11.20
C LEU A 274 -17.31 -4.10 10.86
N ARG A 275 -17.67 -4.12 9.58
CA ARG A 275 -18.67 -5.03 9.03
C ARG A 275 -18.02 -6.36 8.64
N TYR A 276 -18.46 -7.42 9.31
CA TYR A 276 -18.12 -8.80 8.95
C TYR A 276 -19.20 -9.46 8.09
N ARG A 277 -18.79 -10.38 7.21
CA ARG A 277 -19.72 -11.23 6.46
C ARG A 277 -20.50 -12.13 7.41
N LEU A 278 -21.72 -12.53 7.03
CA LEU A 278 -22.57 -13.40 7.85
C LEU A 278 -21.82 -14.66 8.32
N LEU A 279 -21.13 -15.34 7.40
CA LEU A 279 -20.31 -16.52 7.73
C LEU A 279 -19.25 -16.25 8.80
N HIS A 280 -18.63 -15.07 8.83
CA HIS A 280 -17.60 -14.74 9.82
C HIS A 280 -18.22 -14.30 11.16
N ARG A 281 -19.47 -13.83 11.15
CA ARG A 281 -20.24 -13.56 12.38
C ARG A 281 -20.66 -14.87 13.05
N ILE A 282 -21.06 -15.87 12.24
CA ILE A 282 -21.45 -17.20 12.72
C ILE A 282 -20.20 -18.02 13.09
N PHE A 283 -19.11 -17.88 12.34
CA PHE A 283 -17.85 -18.59 12.55
C PHE A 283 -16.67 -17.63 12.75
N PRO A 284 -16.53 -16.98 13.92
CA PRO A 284 -15.47 -16.00 14.18
C PRO A 284 -14.05 -16.55 13.98
N HIS A 285 -13.81 -17.82 14.30
CA HIS A 285 -12.51 -18.47 14.08
C HIS A 285 -12.00 -18.37 12.62
N LYS A 286 -12.91 -18.27 11.62
CA LYS A 286 -12.53 -18.10 10.20
C LYS A 286 -11.95 -16.72 9.90
N ILE A 287 -12.34 -15.69 10.65
CA ILE A 287 -11.68 -14.38 10.55
C ILE A 287 -10.41 -14.34 11.40
N THR A 288 -10.43 -14.90 12.61
CA THR A 288 -9.27 -14.88 13.51
C THR A 288 -8.05 -15.53 12.86
N LYS A 289 -8.21 -16.65 12.14
CA LYS A 289 -7.12 -17.30 11.37
C LYS A 289 -6.49 -16.44 10.27
N ARG A 290 -7.15 -15.35 9.86
CA ARG A 290 -6.67 -14.44 8.81
C ARG A 290 -6.03 -13.18 9.37
N LEU A 291 -6.26 -12.91 10.66
CA LEU A 291 -5.76 -11.73 11.36
C LEU A 291 -4.57 -12.13 12.20
N ASP A 292 -3.60 -11.23 12.28
CA ASP A 292 -2.45 -11.40 13.16
C ASP A 292 -2.79 -10.86 14.56
N THR A 293 -3.63 -11.60 15.29
CA THR A 293 -4.12 -11.16 16.60
C THR A 293 -3.03 -11.06 17.66
N ALA A 294 -1.93 -11.80 17.49
CA ALA A 294 -0.80 -11.76 18.42
C ALA A 294 -0.12 -10.39 18.45
N ASN A 295 -0.14 -9.66 17.33
CA ASN A 295 0.51 -8.36 17.20
C ASN A 295 -0.50 -7.19 17.16
N PHE A 296 -1.71 -7.36 17.70
CA PHE A 296 -2.73 -6.30 17.71
C PHE A 296 -2.33 -5.06 18.52
N PHE A 297 -1.39 -5.17 19.46
CA PHE A 297 -0.82 -4.02 20.18
C PHE A 297 -0.19 -2.99 19.22
N LEU A 298 0.24 -3.40 18.01
CA LEU A 298 0.78 -2.49 17.00
C LEU A 298 -0.28 -1.49 16.50
N TRP A 299 -1.57 -1.78 16.63
CA TRP A 299 -2.64 -0.82 16.30
C TRP A 299 -2.69 0.37 17.25
N GLU A 300 -1.99 0.32 18.38
CA GLU A 300 -1.81 1.47 19.27
C GLU A 300 -0.90 2.57 18.66
N VAL A 301 -0.49 2.41 17.39
CA VAL A 301 0.10 3.46 16.55
C VAL A 301 -0.86 4.65 16.35
N GLY A 302 -2.17 4.43 16.52
CA GLY A 302 -3.21 5.45 16.43
C GLY A 302 -4.40 5.15 17.35
N ASP A 303 -5.40 6.01 17.32
CA ASP A 303 -6.63 5.81 18.10
C ASP A 303 -7.48 4.69 17.48
N THR A 304 -8.09 3.84 18.32
CA THR A 304 -8.80 2.61 17.87
C THR A 304 -10.30 2.61 18.22
N PRO A 305 -11.09 3.55 17.67
CA PRO A 305 -12.49 3.73 18.08
C PRO A 305 -13.35 2.50 17.81
N ARG A 306 -14.29 2.24 18.71
CA ARG A 306 -15.22 1.10 18.68
C ARG A 306 -16.60 1.47 18.15
N ASN A 307 -16.85 2.74 17.83
CA ASN A 307 -18.06 3.22 17.18
C ASN A 307 -17.81 4.55 16.44
N TYR A 308 -18.81 5.00 15.68
CA TYR A 308 -18.72 6.20 14.85
C TYR A 308 -18.60 7.50 15.66
N ALA A 309 -19.26 7.61 16.82
CA ALA A 309 -19.21 8.81 17.64
C ALA A 309 -17.81 9.01 18.26
N GLU A 310 -17.21 7.93 18.75
CA GLU A 310 -15.83 7.92 19.24
C GLU A 310 -14.84 8.27 18.12
N MET A 311 -15.06 7.75 16.91
CA MET A 311 -14.25 8.09 15.74
C MET A 311 -14.30 9.60 15.43
N LEU A 312 -15.49 10.21 15.44
CA LEU A 312 -15.65 11.66 15.23
C LEU A 312 -14.91 12.48 16.29
N GLN A 313 -15.02 12.06 17.55
CA GLN A 313 -14.32 12.72 18.65
C GLN A 313 -12.80 12.63 18.46
N ASN A 314 -12.28 11.42 18.23
CA ASN A 314 -10.86 11.20 17.99
C ASN A 314 -10.36 11.99 16.75
N ALA A 315 -11.17 12.11 15.70
CA ALA A 315 -10.80 12.87 14.50
C ALA A 315 -10.60 14.36 14.83
N LYS A 316 -11.55 14.97 15.54
CA LYS A 316 -11.45 16.37 15.96
C LYS A 316 -10.26 16.60 16.90
N GLU A 317 -10.01 15.67 17.82
CA GLU A 317 -8.87 15.73 18.72
C GLU A 317 -7.53 15.68 17.98
N ASN A 318 -7.33 14.72 17.07
CA ASN A 318 -6.08 14.60 16.30
C ASN A 318 -5.88 15.78 15.34
N LEU A 319 -6.96 16.28 14.72
CA LEU A 319 -6.87 17.46 13.86
C LEU A 319 -6.52 18.73 14.65
N THR A 320 -6.91 18.82 15.93
CA THR A 320 -6.55 19.93 16.82
C THR A 320 -5.16 19.77 17.43
N ASN A 321 -4.78 18.53 17.77
CA ASN A 321 -3.52 18.17 18.41
C ASN A 321 -2.85 16.99 17.67
N PRO A 322 -2.16 17.23 16.54
CA PRO A 322 -1.56 16.16 15.73
C PRO A 322 -0.40 15.42 16.41
N ASP A 323 0.20 16.02 17.45
CA ASP A 323 1.26 15.42 18.25
C ASP A 323 0.73 14.49 19.36
N LYS A 324 -0.60 14.33 19.49
CA LYS A 324 -1.21 13.29 20.33
C LYS A 324 -0.57 11.94 20.02
N ASN A 325 -0.03 11.28 21.05
CA ASN A 325 0.66 9.99 20.97
C ASN A 325 1.84 9.92 19.98
N LYS A 326 2.47 11.05 19.62
CA LYS A 326 3.56 11.11 18.62
C LYS A 326 4.69 10.11 18.89
N GLU A 327 5.23 10.09 20.11
CA GLU A 327 6.35 9.21 20.46
C GLU A 327 6.00 7.73 20.23
N LYS A 328 4.81 7.32 20.69
CA LYS A 328 4.31 5.96 20.51
C LYS A 328 4.07 5.64 19.03
N ARG A 329 3.47 6.57 18.29
CA ARG A 329 3.22 6.47 16.86
C ARG A 329 4.52 6.24 16.09
N GLU A 330 5.54 7.07 16.33
CA GLU A 330 6.84 6.97 15.68
C GLU A 330 7.57 5.67 16.04
N LYS A 331 7.52 5.26 17.32
CA LYS A 331 8.12 3.99 17.76
C LYS A 331 7.50 2.80 17.03
N LEU A 332 6.17 2.72 16.99
CA LEU A 332 5.45 1.60 16.37
C LEU A 332 5.54 1.64 14.84
N SER A 333 5.51 2.83 14.23
CA SER A 333 5.66 2.96 12.78
C SER A 333 7.06 2.54 12.33
N ARG A 334 8.13 3.04 12.98
CA ARG A 334 9.52 2.64 12.68
C ARG A 334 9.76 1.14 12.87
N HIS A 335 9.13 0.52 13.88
CA HIS A 335 9.23 -0.92 14.08
C HIS A 335 8.69 -1.72 12.88
N ILE A 336 7.69 -1.18 12.17
CA ILE A 336 7.02 -1.85 11.05
C ILE A 336 7.62 -1.48 9.70
N VAL A 337 7.79 -0.18 9.40
CA VAL A 337 8.22 0.31 8.08
C VAL A 337 9.71 0.61 8.00
N GLY A 338 10.45 0.42 9.10
CA GLY A 338 11.87 0.71 9.19
C GLY A 338 12.16 2.21 9.13
N ILE A 339 13.35 2.54 8.62
CA ILE A 339 13.78 3.91 8.40
C ILE A 339 13.10 4.46 7.14
N VAL A 340 12.55 5.67 7.23
CA VAL A 340 11.96 6.41 6.11
C VAL A 340 12.88 7.60 5.82
N ASP A 341 13.91 7.39 5.00
CA ASP A 341 15.01 8.35 4.75
C ASP A 341 15.17 8.74 3.27
N GLY A 342 14.29 8.26 2.39
CA GLY A 342 14.39 8.51 0.94
C GLY A 342 15.47 7.68 0.23
N LYS A 343 16.11 6.72 0.91
CA LYS A 343 17.25 5.94 0.38
C LYS A 343 16.98 4.45 0.32
N VAL A 344 15.72 4.01 0.44
CA VAL A 344 15.38 2.58 0.42
C VAL A 344 15.66 1.99 -0.95
N SER A 345 15.28 2.67 -2.02
CA SER A 345 15.52 2.29 -3.42
C SER A 345 17.02 2.14 -3.70
N GLU A 346 17.88 3.03 -3.20
CA GLU A 346 19.33 2.88 -3.29
C GLU A 346 19.81 1.56 -2.67
N ARG A 347 19.38 1.28 -1.43
CA ARG A 347 19.72 0.02 -0.72
C ARG A 347 19.20 -1.22 -1.45
N ILE A 348 18.00 -1.15 -2.01
CA ILE A 348 17.41 -2.24 -2.80
C ILE A 348 18.26 -2.50 -4.04
N VAL A 349 18.60 -1.46 -4.81
CA VAL A 349 19.38 -1.60 -6.04
C VAL A 349 20.80 -2.10 -5.76
N ASP A 350 21.44 -1.63 -4.69
CA ASP A 350 22.74 -2.16 -4.24
C ASP A 350 22.68 -3.66 -4.00
N LYS A 351 21.66 -4.14 -3.27
CA LYS A 351 21.51 -5.55 -2.96
C LYS A 351 21.14 -6.40 -4.18
N LEU A 352 20.39 -5.84 -5.13
CA LEU A 352 20.09 -6.50 -6.41
C LEU A 352 21.37 -6.67 -7.26
N LEU A 353 22.26 -5.68 -7.28
CA LEU A 353 23.54 -5.77 -8.01
C LEU A 353 24.50 -6.78 -7.38
N GLU A 354 24.53 -6.88 -6.06
CA GLU A 354 25.25 -7.95 -5.35
C GLU A 354 24.70 -9.33 -5.75
N LEU A 355 23.38 -9.50 -5.76
CA LEU A 355 22.75 -10.75 -6.19
C LEU A 355 23.08 -11.08 -7.65
N ASN A 356 23.06 -10.08 -8.54
CA ASN A 356 23.36 -10.25 -9.97
C ASN A 356 24.82 -10.62 -10.22
N SER A 357 25.76 -10.17 -9.40
CA SER A 357 27.18 -10.51 -9.53
C SER A 357 27.50 -11.97 -9.21
N ASN A 358 26.56 -12.68 -8.57
CA ASN A 358 26.65 -14.09 -8.21
C ASN A 358 25.90 -15.02 -9.20
N ILE A 359 25.55 -14.50 -10.37
CA ILE A 359 24.89 -15.19 -11.48
C ILE A 359 25.93 -15.54 -12.55
#